data_AF-G3G851-F1
#
_entry.id   AF-G3G851-F1
#
_cell.length_a   1.000
_cell.length_b   1.000
_cell.length_c   1.000
_cell.angle_alpha   90.00
_cell.angle_beta   90.00
_cell.angle_gamma   90.00
#
_symmetry.space_group_name_H-M   'P 1'
#
loop_
_entity.id
_entity.type
_entity.pdbx_description
1 polymer ?
#
loop_
_entity_poly.entity_id
_entity_poly.type
_entity_poly.pdbx_seq_one_letter_code
_entity_poly.pdbx_strand_id
1 'polypeptide(L)'
;AVMGVNTEFIQAAVVARGKLHTVLPGKVALRADLPKGSVKLEVLPAAVPDYIVDASFEIVAVARNIEDLPSERSVSLAPPVPSDAPQRMIPASFQKSVCGVVPYAHIKGCLEVSSQNAGFMGLNPLYYIVGRHSARITVARGDG
;
A
#
# COMPACT_ATOMS: atom_id res chain seq x y z
N ALA A 1 -5.54 -4.59 13.63
CA ALA A 1 -5.49 -4.80 15.10
C ALA A 1 -6.02 -3.57 15.79
N VAL A 2 -6.64 -3.70 16.97
CA VAL A 2 -7.21 -2.58 17.73
C VAL A 2 -6.83 -2.77 19.19
N MET A 3 -6.37 -1.71 19.85
CA MET A 3 -6.11 -1.68 21.29
C MET A 3 -6.62 -0.36 21.85
N GLY A 4 -7.49 -0.41 22.84
CA GLY A 4 -8.09 0.81 23.39
C GLY A 4 -9.18 0.55 24.41
N VAL A 5 -9.87 1.64 24.75
CA VAL A 5 -11.02 1.66 25.64
C VAL A 5 -12.30 1.77 24.83
N ASN A 6 -13.31 1.00 25.24
CA ASN A 6 -14.64 0.99 24.64
C ASN A 6 -15.64 1.24 25.75
N THR A 7 -16.18 2.46 25.81
CA THR A 7 -17.27 2.81 26.74
C THR A 7 -18.57 2.96 25.95
N GLU A 8 -19.71 3.12 26.63
CA GLU A 8 -21.03 3.23 25.97
C GLU A 8 -21.19 4.48 25.11
N PHE A 9 -20.41 5.53 25.38
CA PHE A 9 -20.47 6.80 24.64
C PHE A 9 -19.19 7.10 23.87
N ILE A 10 -18.02 6.74 24.40
CA ILE A 10 -16.72 7.12 23.84
C ILE A 10 -15.88 5.88 23.53
N GLN A 11 -15.43 5.78 22.29
CA GLN A 11 -14.43 4.80 21.86
C GLN A 11 -13.12 5.52 21.57
N ALA A 12 -12.04 5.10 22.22
CA ALA A 12 -10.70 5.61 21.98
C ALA A 12 -9.74 4.43 21.84
N ALA A 13 -9.11 4.30 20.67
CA ALA A 13 -8.25 3.15 20.39
C ALA A 13 -7.13 3.49 19.41
N VAL A 14 -6.02 2.77 19.54
CA VAL A 14 -5.01 2.65 18.50
C VAL A 14 -5.42 1.54 17.54
N VAL A 15 -5.51 1.87 16.27
CA VAL A 15 -5.97 0.99 15.19
C VAL A 15 -4.87 0.86 14.15
N ALA A 16 -4.49 -0.38 13.86
CA ALA A 16 -3.69 -0.74 12.71
C ALA A 16 -4.61 -1.09 11.53
N ARG A 17 -4.58 -0.27 10.49
CA ARG A 17 -5.36 -0.37 9.25
C ARG A 17 -4.46 -0.90 8.13
N GLY A 18 -4.90 -1.97 7.48
CA GLY A 18 -4.25 -2.50 6.27
C GLY A 18 -5.21 -2.41 5.09
N LYS A 19 -4.72 -1.99 3.94
CA LYS A 19 -5.46 -1.99 2.67
C LYS A 19 -4.63 -2.71 1.61
N LEU A 20 -5.29 -3.55 0.82
CA LEU A 20 -4.70 -4.26 -0.29
C LEU A 20 -5.63 -4.15 -1.49
N HIS A 21 -5.13 -3.53 -2.56
CA HIS A 21 -5.82 -3.40 -3.83
C HIS A 21 -4.99 -4.11 -4.90
N THR A 22 -5.62 -5.04 -5.63
CA THR A 22 -4.96 -5.80 -6.68
C THR A 22 -5.79 -5.73 -7.95
N VAL A 23 -5.17 -5.37 -9.07
CA VAL A 23 -5.82 -5.29 -10.39
C VAL A 23 -5.07 -6.20 -11.34
N LEU A 24 -5.77 -7.13 -12.00
CA LEU A 24 -5.20 -8.02 -13.00
C LEU A 24 -5.42 -7.45 -14.40
N PRO A 25 -4.37 -6.98 -15.10
CA PRO A 25 -4.51 -6.46 -16.44
C PRO A 25 -4.47 -7.59 -17.47
N GLY A 26 -5.60 -8.23 -17.69
CA GLY A 26 -5.70 -9.25 -18.72
C GLY A 26 -7.14 -9.59 -19.05
N LYS A 27 -7.45 -9.66 -20.35
CA LYS A 27 -8.64 -10.37 -20.82
C LYS A 27 -8.18 -11.73 -21.31
N VAL A 28 -8.65 -12.79 -20.65
CA VAL A 28 -8.37 -14.18 -21.06
C VAL A 28 -9.53 -14.65 -21.91
N ALA A 29 -9.28 -14.98 -23.17
CA ALA A 29 -10.23 -15.60 -24.08
C ALA A 29 -9.78 -17.04 -24.38
N LEU A 30 -10.67 -18.01 -24.16
CA LEU A 30 -10.44 -19.41 -24.49
C LEU A 30 -11.28 -19.76 -25.72
N ARG A 31 -10.63 -20.09 -26.84
CA ARG A 31 -11.30 -20.58 -28.04
C ARG A 31 -11.08 -22.07 -28.17
N ALA A 32 -12.17 -22.85 -28.15
CA ALA A 32 -12.12 -24.29 -28.40
C ALA A 32 -12.84 -24.59 -29.72
N ASP A 33 -12.10 -25.13 -30.68
CA ASP A 33 -12.64 -25.64 -31.94
C ASP A 33 -12.84 -27.16 -31.78
N LEU A 34 -14.01 -27.55 -31.29
CA LEU A 34 -14.39 -28.94 -31.01
C LEU A 34 -14.27 -29.89 -32.22
N PRO A 35 -14.68 -29.53 -33.45
CA PRO A 35 -14.55 -30.43 -34.59
C PRO A 35 -13.11 -30.63 -35.07
N LYS A 36 -12.18 -29.69 -34.76
CA LYS A 36 -10.73 -29.83 -35.05
C LYS A 36 -9.89 -30.23 -33.84
N GLY A 37 -10.46 -30.30 -32.65
CA GLY A 37 -9.74 -30.58 -31.39
C GLY A 37 -8.73 -29.50 -30.98
N SER A 38 -8.81 -28.27 -31.51
CA SER A 38 -7.82 -27.22 -31.22
C SER A 38 -8.29 -26.27 -30.13
N VAL A 39 -7.47 -26.05 -29.10
CA VAL A 39 -7.72 -25.07 -28.03
C VAL A 39 -6.71 -23.94 -28.18
N LYS A 40 -7.19 -22.72 -28.43
CA LYS A 40 -6.38 -21.51 -28.47
C LYS A 40 -6.68 -20.66 -27.25
N LEU A 41 -5.65 -20.40 -26.46
CA LEU A 41 -5.69 -19.43 -25.37
C LEU A 41 -5.22 -18.08 -25.92
N GLU A 42 -6.11 -17.10 -25.99
CA GLU A 42 -5.81 -15.73 -26.38
C GLU A 42 -5.80 -14.84 -25.13
N VAL A 43 -4.61 -14.39 -24.71
CA VAL A 43 -4.47 -13.38 -23.67
C VAL A 43 -4.44 -12.02 -24.37
N LEU A 44 -5.56 -11.30 -24.37
CA LEU A 44 -5.65 -9.99 -24.97
C LEU A 44 -5.04 -8.95 -24.01
N PRO A 45 -4.13 -8.09 -24.48
CA PRO A 45 -3.61 -6.98 -23.67
C PRO A 45 -4.76 -6.05 -23.29
N ALA A 46 -5.22 -6.11 -22.04
CA ALA A 46 -6.09 -5.08 -21.50
C ALA A 46 -5.25 -3.83 -21.25
N ALA A 47 -5.83 -2.64 -21.44
CA ALA A 47 -5.18 -1.35 -21.21
C ALA A 47 -4.37 -1.40 -19.90
N VAL A 48 -3.07 -1.18 -20.00
CA VAL A 48 -2.11 -1.35 -18.92
C VAL A 48 -2.48 -0.38 -17.79
N PRO A 49 -2.97 -0.86 -16.63
CA PRO A 49 -3.27 0.00 -15.50
C PRO A 49 -1.95 0.46 -14.89
N ASP A 50 -1.97 1.67 -14.32
CA ASP A 50 -0.80 2.27 -13.68
C ASP A 50 -0.28 1.45 -12.49
N TYR A 51 -1.07 0.54 -11.89
CA TYR A 51 -0.67 -0.33 -10.78
C TYR A 51 -1.36 -1.71 -10.81
N ILE A 52 -0.62 -2.76 -10.46
CA ILE A 52 -1.12 -4.15 -10.33
C ILE A 52 -1.40 -4.48 -8.86
N VAL A 53 -0.59 -3.97 -7.94
CA VAL A 53 -0.75 -4.19 -6.49
C VAL A 53 -0.48 -2.88 -5.75
N ASP A 54 -1.41 -2.42 -4.93
CA ASP A 54 -1.21 -1.34 -3.95
C ASP A 54 -1.52 -1.91 -2.56
N ALA A 55 -0.49 -1.97 -1.73
CA ALA A 55 -0.61 -2.33 -0.33
C ALA A 55 -0.28 -1.11 0.53
N SER A 56 -1.12 -0.81 1.52
CA SER A 56 -0.81 0.22 2.51
C SER A 56 -1.14 -0.23 3.92
N PHE A 57 -0.38 0.29 4.86
CA PHE A 57 -0.49 0.01 6.28
C PHE A 57 -0.34 1.30 7.08
N GLU A 58 -1.24 1.53 8.01
CA GLU A 58 -1.37 2.77 8.77
C GLU A 58 -1.69 2.45 10.23
N ILE A 59 -0.99 3.07 11.18
CA ILE A 59 -1.36 3.04 12.59
C ILE A 59 -1.89 4.43 12.99
N VAL A 60 -3.14 4.47 13.42
CA VAL A 60 -3.84 5.69 13.82
C VAL A 60 -4.41 5.58 15.23
N ALA A 61 -4.43 6.67 15.97
CA ALA A 61 -5.30 6.82 17.12
C ALA A 61 -6.66 7.32 16.63
N VAL A 62 -7.71 6.61 17.00
CA VAL A 62 -9.10 6.92 16.67
C VAL A 62 -9.82 7.25 17.97
N ALA A 63 -10.53 8.37 17.98
CA ALA A 63 -11.48 8.73 19.02
C ALA A 63 -12.83 9.06 18.37
N ARG A 64 -13.92 8.44 18.83
CA ARG A 64 -15.27 8.71 18.31
C ARG A 64 -16.32 8.62 19.41
N ASN A 65 -17.37 9.42 19.24
CA ASN A 65 -18.60 9.30 19.99
C ASN A 65 -19.49 8.25 19.30
N ILE A 66 -20.05 7.30 20.05
CA ILE A 66 -20.93 6.26 19.52
C ILE A 66 -22.30 6.82 19.13
N GLU A 67 -22.79 7.85 19.83
CA GLU A 67 -24.07 8.52 19.53
C GLU A 67 -23.98 9.38 18.25
N ASP A 68 -22.77 9.82 17.89
CA ASP A 68 -22.49 10.66 16.73
C ASP A 68 -21.33 10.06 15.91
N LEU A 69 -21.64 8.97 15.20
CA LEU A 69 -20.73 8.24 14.32
C LEU A 69 -19.95 9.10 13.31
N PRO A 70 -20.50 10.17 12.70
CA PRO A 70 -19.71 11.02 11.79
C PRO A 70 -18.64 11.88 12.51
N SER A 71 -18.64 11.96 13.84
CA SER A 71 -17.62 12.66 14.64
C SER A 71 -16.39 11.80 14.95
N GLU A 72 -16.07 10.82 14.09
CA GLU A 72 -14.84 10.04 14.21
C GLU A 72 -13.61 10.91 13.89
N ARG A 73 -12.72 11.07 14.86
CA ARG A 73 -11.44 11.74 14.70
C ARG A 73 -10.33 10.70 14.67
N SER A 74 -9.60 10.62 13.55
CA SER A 74 -8.41 9.78 13.42
C SER A 74 -7.16 10.63 13.23
N VAL A 75 -6.09 10.34 13.97
CA VAL A 75 -4.78 10.98 13.84
C VAL A 75 -3.68 9.94 13.67
N SER A 76 -2.66 10.25 12.85
CA SER A 76 -1.48 9.40 12.70
C SER A 76 -0.78 9.23 14.04
N LEU A 77 -0.36 8.00 14.36
CA LEU A 77 0.35 7.72 15.60
C LEU A 77 1.84 8.08 15.52
N ALA A 78 2.41 8.16 14.31
CA ALA A 78 3.77 8.65 14.13
C ALA A 78 3.81 10.17 14.36
N PRO A 79 4.72 10.68 15.21
CA PRO A 79 4.81 12.09 15.51
C PRO A 79 5.30 12.90 14.31
N PRO A 80 4.88 14.18 14.18
CA PRO A 80 5.46 15.08 13.20
C PRO A 80 6.94 15.29 13.51
N VAL A 81 7.76 15.34 12.46
CA VAL A 81 9.17 15.68 12.58
C VAL A 81 9.27 17.19 12.71
N PRO A 82 9.89 17.73 13.76
CA PRO A 82 10.20 19.15 13.82
C PRO A 82 11.12 19.53 12.65
N SER A 83 10.82 20.62 11.95
CA SER A 83 11.65 21.10 10.83
C SER A 83 13.10 21.40 11.25
N ASP A 84 13.33 21.71 12.52
CA ASP A 84 14.63 22.03 13.10
C ASP A 84 15.31 20.82 13.79
N ALA A 85 14.76 19.62 13.64
CA ALA A 85 15.37 18.43 14.22
C ALA A 85 16.72 18.13 13.54
N PRO A 86 17.80 17.89 14.31
CA PRO A 86 19.08 17.50 13.72
C PRO A 86 18.87 16.23 12.89
N GLN A 87 19.53 16.13 11.74
CA GLN A 87 19.47 14.96 10.87
C GLN A 87 19.81 13.71 11.68
N ARG A 88 18.78 12.96 12.07
CA ARG A 88 18.93 11.69 12.80
C ARG A 88 19.32 10.61 11.80
N MET A 89 20.07 9.61 12.28
CA MET A 89 20.55 8.48 11.49
C MET A 89 19.42 7.69 10.80
N ILE A 90 18.20 7.76 11.34
CA ILE A 90 17.01 7.09 10.81
C ILE A 90 16.05 8.16 10.26
N PRO A 91 15.72 8.12 8.96
CA PRO A 91 14.81 9.10 8.38
C PRO A 91 13.37 8.81 8.81
N ALA A 92 12.65 9.86 9.19
CA ALA A 92 11.24 9.77 9.53
C ALA A 92 10.32 9.52 8.33
N SER A 93 10.81 9.81 7.12
CA SER A 93 10.13 9.43 5.89
C SER A 93 11.15 9.04 4.83
N PHE A 94 10.83 8.02 4.04
CA PHE A 94 11.60 7.66 2.87
C PHE A 94 10.67 7.22 1.74
N GLN A 95 11.10 7.50 0.52
CA GLN A 95 10.47 7.02 -0.70
C GLN A 95 11.56 6.45 -1.60
N LYS A 96 11.37 5.21 -2.05
CA LYS A 96 12.30 4.49 -2.91
C LYS A 96 11.51 3.79 -4.01
N SER A 97 12.07 3.76 -5.21
CA SER A 97 11.53 2.99 -6.32
C SER A 97 12.63 2.15 -6.96
N VAL A 98 12.29 0.92 -7.32
CA VAL A 98 13.17 -0.02 -8.01
C VAL A 98 12.44 -0.51 -9.25
N CYS A 99 13.07 -0.42 -10.41
CA CYS A 99 12.47 -0.85 -11.67
C CYS A 99 13.31 -1.93 -12.34
N GLY A 100 12.65 -2.91 -12.94
CA GLY A 100 13.22 -3.94 -13.79
C GLY A 100 12.53 -3.96 -15.15
N VAL A 101 13.31 -4.11 -16.21
CA VAL A 101 12.79 -4.25 -17.57
C VAL A 101 13.00 -5.70 -18.01
N VAL A 102 11.98 -6.27 -18.63
CA VAL A 102 12.00 -7.61 -19.22
C VAL A 102 12.06 -7.44 -20.75
N PRO A 103 13.26 -7.52 -21.36
CA PRO A 103 13.45 -7.11 -22.76
C PRO A 103 12.62 -7.92 -23.75
N TYR A 104 12.52 -9.24 -23.55
CA TYR A 104 11.81 -10.14 -24.46
C TYR A 104 10.29 -9.93 -24.47
N ALA A 105 9.73 -9.31 -23.42
CA ALA A 105 8.29 -9.07 -23.28
C ALA A 105 7.92 -7.60 -23.49
N HIS A 106 8.89 -6.68 -23.62
CA HIS A 106 8.68 -5.23 -23.59
C HIS A 106 7.83 -4.79 -22.39
N ILE A 107 8.16 -5.32 -21.20
CA ILE A 107 7.47 -4.99 -19.96
C ILE A 107 8.47 -4.35 -18.99
N LYS A 108 8.08 -3.21 -18.40
CA LYS A 108 8.81 -2.56 -17.31
C LYS A 108 7.97 -2.70 -16.03
N GLY A 109 8.51 -3.40 -15.04
CA GLY A 109 7.92 -3.46 -13.70
C GLY A 109 8.65 -2.51 -12.76
N CYS A 110 7.92 -1.77 -11.93
CA CYS A 110 8.50 -0.97 -10.86
C CYS A 110 7.84 -1.32 -9.52
N LEU A 111 8.65 -1.34 -8.47
CA LEU A 111 8.25 -1.43 -7.08
C LEU A 111 8.54 -0.09 -6.41
N GLU A 112 7.50 0.61 -6.00
CA GLU A 112 7.58 1.85 -5.23
C GLU A 112 7.27 1.56 -3.76
N VAL A 113 8.17 1.97 -2.87
CA VAL A 113 8.01 1.85 -1.42
C VAL A 113 8.08 3.23 -0.83
N SER A 114 7.06 3.61 -0.07
CA SER A 114 7.01 4.86 0.69
C SER A 114 6.66 4.55 2.14
N SER A 115 7.38 5.17 3.06
CA SER A 115 7.22 4.96 4.49
C SER A 115 7.38 6.28 5.22
N GLN A 116 6.49 6.55 6.15
CA GLN A 116 6.55 7.64 7.13
C GLN A 116 6.41 6.98 8.49
N ASN A 117 7.45 7.01 9.33
CA ASN A 117 7.50 6.25 10.57
C ASN A 117 8.19 7.02 11.71
N ALA A 118 8.06 6.48 12.92
CA ALA A 118 8.63 7.04 14.13
C ALA A 118 10.07 6.56 14.42
N GLY A 119 10.73 5.85 13.51
CA GLY A 119 12.05 5.23 13.73
C GLY A 119 13.14 6.21 14.14
N PHE A 120 13.00 7.49 13.78
CA PHE A 120 13.88 8.57 14.25
C PHE A 120 13.87 8.75 15.78
N MET A 121 12.86 8.25 16.51
CA MET A 121 12.80 8.29 17.97
C MET A 121 13.78 7.32 18.64
N GLY A 122 14.20 6.26 17.95
CA GLY A 122 15.16 5.29 18.46
C GLY A 122 15.15 3.95 17.73
N LEU A 123 16.13 3.10 18.06
CA LEU A 123 16.31 1.77 17.47
C LEU A 123 15.37 0.71 18.07
N ASN A 124 14.05 0.95 18.00
CA ASN A 124 13.04 -0.04 18.40
C ASN A 124 12.18 -0.44 17.19
N PRO A 125 12.03 -1.74 16.87
CA PRO A 125 11.22 -2.20 15.74
C PRO A 125 9.78 -1.65 15.75
N LEU A 126 9.20 -1.42 16.94
CA LEU A 126 7.86 -0.82 17.04
C LEU A 126 7.81 0.57 16.40
N TYR A 127 8.85 1.39 16.55
CA TYR A 127 8.89 2.74 15.97
C TYR A 127 8.99 2.73 14.44
N TYR A 128 9.59 1.71 13.85
CA TYR A 128 9.62 1.55 12.40
C TYR A 128 8.26 1.12 11.85
N ILE A 129 7.49 0.34 12.61
CA ILE A 129 6.16 -0.09 12.21
C ILE A 129 5.13 1.03 12.42
N VAL A 130 5.25 1.80 13.50
CA VAL A 130 4.38 2.93 13.83
C VAL A 130 4.51 4.04 12.80
N GLY A 131 3.45 4.20 12.01
CA GLY A 131 3.33 5.25 10.99
C GLY A 131 2.49 4.79 9.81
N ARG A 132 2.80 5.33 8.63
CA ARG A 132 2.13 5.05 7.37
C ARG A 132 3.12 4.49 6.36
N HIS A 133 2.82 3.32 5.82
CA HIS A 133 3.63 2.60 4.87
C HIS A 133 2.80 2.26 3.65
N SER A 134 3.39 2.33 2.47
CA SER A 134 2.76 1.92 1.22
C SER A 134 3.78 1.27 0.30
N ALA A 135 3.38 0.18 -0.34
CA ALA A 135 4.13 -0.50 -1.38
C ALA A 135 3.23 -0.64 -2.61
N ARG A 136 3.73 -0.19 -3.76
CA ARG A 136 3.02 -0.22 -5.04
C ARG A 136 3.85 -0.95 -6.07
N ILE A 137 3.22 -1.88 -6.78
CA ILE A 137 3.80 -2.55 -7.93
C ILE A 137 3.10 -2.03 -9.17
N THR A 138 3.86 -1.37 -10.02
CA THR A 138 3.39 -0.81 -11.29
C THR A 138 4.01 -1.58 -12.44
N VAL A 139 3.24 -1.77 -13.49
CA VAL A 139 3.71 -2.42 -14.71
C VAL A 139 3.34 -1.53 -15.86
N ALA A 140 4.33 -1.15 -16.65
CA ALA A 140 4.20 -0.37 -17.85
C ALA A 140 4.74 -1.15 -19.05
N ARG A 141 4.38 -0.73 -20.25
CA ARG A 141 5.09 -1.16 -21.45
C ARG A 141 6.51 -0.59 -21.37
N GLY A 142 7.51 -1.45 -21.55
CA GLY A 142 8.90 -1.02 -21.64
C GLY A 142 9.16 -0.41 -23.01
N ASP A 143 9.79 0.76 -23.05
CA ASP A 143 10.38 1.28 -24.28
C ASP A 143 11.51 0.34 -24.70
N GLY A 144 11.41 -0.20 -25.92
CA GLY A 144 12.39 -1.11 -26.51
C GLY A 144 13.62 -0.39 -27.02
#